data_AF-A0A6M0GEF3-F1
#
_entry.id   AF-A0A6M0GEF3-F1
#
_cell.length_a   1.000
_cell.length_b   1.000
_cell.length_c   1.000
_cell.angle_alpha   90.00
_cell.angle_beta   90.00
_cell.angle_gamma   90.00
#
_symmetry.space_group_name_H-M   'P 1'
#
loop_
_entity.id
_entity.type
_entity.pdbx_description
1 polymer ?
#
loop_
_entity_poly.entity_id
_entity_poly.type
_entity_poly.pdbx_seq_one_letter_code
_entity_poly.pdbx_strand_id
1 'polypeptide(L)' 'MIAYYDKLFANQGRSEALRQTQLEMLKTEEYAHPYYWSAFIPSGDWREMN' A
#
# COMPACT_ATOMS: atom_id res chain seq x y z
N MET A 1 -6.62 -0.19 -2.89
CA MET A 1 -6.43 0.07 -1.45
C MET A 1 -6.89 -1.07 -0.53
N ILE A 2 -7.80 -1.97 -0.92
CA ILE A 2 -8.15 -3.15 -0.09
C ILE A 2 -6.89 -4.00 0.23
N ALA A 3 -6.07 -4.27 -0.80
CA ALA A 3 -4.81 -5.02 -0.68
C ALA A 3 -3.82 -4.48 0.37
N TYR A 4 -3.91 -3.20 0.75
CA TYR A 4 -3.08 -2.64 1.82
C TYR A 4 -3.44 -3.28 3.16
N TYR A 5 -4.74 -3.36 3.47
CA TYR A 5 -5.23 -3.94 4.72
C TYR A 5 -4.99 -5.45 4.77
N ASP A 6 -5.14 -6.15 3.64
CA ASP A 6 -4.81 -7.58 3.54
C ASP A 6 -3.35 -7.83 3.95
N LYS A 7 -2.42 -6.97 3.52
CA LYS A 7 -1.01 -7.05 3.88
C LYS A 7 -0.76 -6.71 5.35
N LEU A 8 -1.45 -5.71 5.90
CA LEU A 8 -1.37 -5.41 7.34
C LEU A 8 -1.82 -6.60 8.19
N PHE A 9 -2.91 -7.26 7.82
CA PHE A 9 -3.40 -8.46 8.51
C PHE A 9 -2.48 -9.67 8.31
N ALA A 10 -1.69 -9.70 7.23
CA ALA A 10 -0.60 -10.64 7.03
C ALA A 10 0.69 -10.27 7.81
N ASN A 11 0.60 -9.37 8.80
CA ASN A 11 1.71 -8.89 9.64
C ASN A 11 2.84 -8.17 8.86
N GLN A 12 2.54 -7.64 7.66
CA GLN A 12 3.50 -6.82 6.93
C GLN A 12 3.62 -5.43 7.58
N GLY A 13 4.83 -4.87 7.59
CA GLY A 13 5.06 -3.51 8.08
C GLY A 13 4.25 -2.46 7.32
N ARG A 14 3.72 -1.45 8.01
CA ARG A 14 2.80 -0.44 7.43
C ARG A 14 3.36 0.24 6.19
N SER A 15 4.63 0.64 6.21
CA SER A 15 5.26 1.31 5.06
C SER A 15 5.46 0.36 3.88
N GLU A 16 5.86 -0.88 4.16
CA GLU A 16 6.09 -1.88 3.12
C GLU A 16 4.77 -2.35 2.52
N ALA A 17 3.72 -2.52 3.33
CA ALA A 17 2.37 -2.85 2.86
C ALA A 17 1.87 -1.80 1.86
N LEU A 18 1.99 -0.51 2.18
CA LEU A 18 1.53 0.57 1.30
C LEU A 18 2.36 0.60 0.01
N ARG A 19 3.68 0.48 0.10
CA ARG A 19 4.57 0.45 -1.07
C ARG A 19 4.20 -0.69 -2.02
N GLN A 20 4.00 -1.90 -1.50
CA GLN A 20 3.64 -3.05 -2.34
C GLN A 20 2.27 -2.85 -3.00
N THR A 21 1.28 -2.31 -2.29
CA THR A 21 -0.02 -1.98 -2.89
C THR A 21 0.10 -0.95 -4.02
N GLN A 22 0.93 0.09 -3.86
CA GLN A 22 1.17 1.08 -4.94
C GLN A 22 1.87 0.46 -6.15
N LEU A 23 2.85 -0.44 -5.93
CA LEU A 23 3.53 -1.17 -7.00
C LEU A 23 2.59 -2.14 -7.73
N GLU A 24 1.66 -2.77 -7.02
CA GLU A 24 0.63 -3.62 -7.62
C GLU A 24 -0.32 -2.80 -8.49
N MET A 25 -0.78 -1.64 -8.00
CA MET A 25 -1.64 -0.72 -8.77
C MET A 25 -0.94 -0.22 -10.04
N LEU A 26 0.36 0.09 -9.96
CA LEU A 26 1.17 0.50 -11.10
C LEU A 26 1.24 -0.57 -12.21
N LYS A 27 1.13 -1.86 -11.86
CA LYS A 27 1.18 -2.98 -12.80
C LYS A 27 -0.17 -3.32 -13.45
N THR A 28 -1.25 -2.65 -13.04
CA THR A 28 -2.60 -2.86 -13.60
C THR A 28 -2.99 -1.70 -14.50
N GLU A 29 -3.52 -1.98 -15.69
CA GLU A 29 -3.90 -0.93 -16.65
C GLU A 29 -4.92 0.05 -16.08
N GLU A 30 -5.91 -0.45 -15.33
CA GLU A 30 -6.98 0.35 -14.72
C GLU A 30 -6.47 1.35 -13.68
N TYR A 31 -5.46 0.97 -12.87
CA TYR A 31 -5.00 1.77 -11.72
C TYR A 31 -3.58 2.31 -11.85
N ALA A 32 -2.92 2.14 -13.01
CA ALA A 32 -1.55 2.60 -13.21
C ALA A 32 -1.40 4.11 -13.07
N HIS A 33 -2.43 4.88 -13.45
CA HIS A 33 -2.38 6.33 -13.40
C HIS A 33 -2.24 6.85 -11.95
N PRO A 34 -1.30 7.77 -11.64
CA PRO A 34 -1.02 8.22 -10.28
C PRO A 34 -2.21 8.78 -9.52
N TYR A 35 -3.23 9.29 -10.23
CA TYR A 35 -4.50 9.74 -9.67
C TYR A 35 -5.10 8.77 -8.63
N TYR A 36 -4.91 7.46 -8.82
CA TYR A 36 -5.51 6.46 -7.94
C TYR A 36 -4.73 6.18 -6.65
N TRP A 37 -3.44 6.52 -6.58
CA TRP A 37 -2.58 6.02 -5.50
C TRP A 37 -1.60 7.04 -4.93
N SER A 38 -1.31 8.15 -5.61
CA SER A 38 -0.29 9.13 -5.20
C SER A 38 -0.66 9.92 -3.94
N ALA A 39 -1.96 10.03 -3.64
CA ALA A 39 -2.45 10.72 -2.45
C ALA A 39 -2.20 9.93 -1.14
N PHE A 40 -1.89 8.64 -1.21
CA PHE A 40 -1.64 7.83 -0.02
C PHE A 40 -0.17 7.86 0.35
N ILE A 41 0.13 8.47 1.49
CA ILE A 41 1.48 8.64 2.01
C ILE A 41 1.55 8.01 3.40
N PRO A 42 2.56 7.15 3.68
CA PRO A 42 2.73 6.61 5.02
C PRO A 42 3.24 7.70 5.97
N SER A 43 2.69 7.75 7.19
CA SER A 43 3.15 8.66 8.25
C SER A 43 3.08 7.97 9.60
N GLY A 44 4.05 8.25 10.48
CA GLY A 44 4.15 7.61 11.80
C GLY A 44 4.95 6.31 11.80
N ASP A 45 4.57 5.37 12.67
CA ASP A 45 5.27 4.09 12.83
C ASP A 45 5.18 3.25 11.55
N TRP A 46 6.33 2.80 11.05
CA TRP A 46 6.46 2.05 9.81
C TRP A 46 6.38 0.53 10.00
N ARG A 47 6.49 0.05 11.24
CA ARG A 47 6.54 -1.38 11.59
C ARG A 47 5.17 -2.06 11.44
N GLU A 48 5.14 -3.36 11.68
CA GLU A 48 3.91 -4.16 11.75
C GLU A 48 2.99 -3.71 12.91
N MET A 49 1.77 -4.25 12.98
CA MET A 49 0.78 -3.81 13.95
C MET A 49 1.02 -4.31 15.38
N ASN A 50 1.94 -5.26 15.58
CA ASN A 50 2.27 -5.86 16.87
C ASN A 50 3.47 -5.20 17.56
#